data_AF-A0A9P4HFT6-F1
#
_entry.id   AF-A0A9P4HFT6-F1
#
_cell.length_a   1.000
_cell.length_b   1.000
_cell.length_c   1.000
_cell.angle_alpha   90.00
_cell.angle_beta   90.00
_cell.angle_gamma   90.00
#
_symmetry.space_group_name_H-M   'P 1'
#
loop_
_entity.id
_entity.type
_entity.pdbx_description
1 polymer ?
#
loop_
_entity_poly.entity_id
_entity_poly.type
_entity_poly.pdbx_seq_one_letter_code
_entity_poly.pdbx_strand_id
1 'polypeptide(L)' 'MAYSRLLSPRNITLLSLVSFGGGYFMIKSRTLAEKQRVRAAGDYSVTVDRSGGGI' A
#
# COMPACT_ATOMS: atom_id res chain seq x y z
N MET A 1 0.66 28.29 -35.61
CA MET A 1 1.14 27.61 -34.38
C MET A 1 0.27 26.40 -34.11
N ALA A 2 0.83 25.18 -34.18
CA ALA A 2 0.10 23.98 -33.78
C ALA A 2 0.26 23.81 -32.27
N TYR A 3 -0.81 24.07 -31.51
CA TYR A 3 -0.80 23.85 -30.06
C TYR A 3 -0.74 22.35 -29.77
N SER A 4 0.29 21.94 -29.01
CA SER A 4 0.42 20.55 -28.58
C SER A 4 -0.77 20.19 -27.68
N ARG A 5 -1.64 19.30 -28.18
CA ARG A 5 -2.77 18.77 -27.40
C ARG A 5 -2.32 17.91 -26.23
N LEU A 6 -1.08 17.40 -26.26
CA LEU A 6 -0.50 16.56 -25.22
C LEU A 6 -0.09 17.39 -24.00
N LEU A 7 0.56 18.53 -24.21
CA LEU A 7 1.03 19.44 -23.14
C LEU A 7 -0.05 20.46 -22.72
N SER A 8 -1.32 20.07 -22.81
CA SER A 8 -2.39 20.92 -22.26
C SER A 8 -2.33 20.93 -20.73
N PRO A 9 -2.69 22.05 -20.08
CA PRO A 9 -2.69 22.15 -18.62
C PRO A 9 -3.45 21.00 -17.95
N ARG A 10 -4.60 20.61 -18.52
CA ARG A 10 -5.43 19.50 -18.02
C ARG A 10 -4.66 18.18 -17.98
N ASN A 11 -3.92 17.85 -19.04
CA ASN A 11 -3.18 16.60 -19.10
C ASN A 11 -2.01 16.60 -18.11
N ILE A 12 -1.36 17.74 -17.91
CA ILE A 12 -0.28 17.90 -16.92
C ILE A 12 -0.86 17.74 -15.50
N THR A 13 -2.02 18.31 -15.20
CA THR A 13 -2.68 18.13 -13.90
C THR A 13 -3.02 16.67 -13.63
N LEU A 14 -3.57 15.96 -14.62
CA LEU A 14 -3.88 14.53 -14.51
C LEU A 14 -2.62 13.70 -14.31
N LEU A 15 -1.56 13.99 -15.07
CA LEU A 15 -0.26 13.32 -14.91
C LEU A 15 0.29 13.52 -13.50
N SER A 16 0.30 14.75 -13.00
CA SER A 16 0.74 15.08 -11.64
C SER A 16 -0.08 14.35 -10.58
N LEU A 17 -1.41 14.32 -10.72
CA LEU A 17 -2.28 13.63 -9.76
C LEU A 17 -1.97 12.13 -9.69
N VAL A 18 -1.79 11.49 -10.85
CA VAL A 18 -1.46 10.06 -10.94
C VAL A 18 -0.05 9.79 -10.40
N SER A 19 0.94 10.61 -10.75
CA SER A 19 2.32 10.44 -10.28
C SER A 19 2.45 10.62 -8.77
N PHE A 20 1.89 11.70 -8.21
CA PHE A 20 1.96 11.96 -6.78
C PHE A 20 1.05 11.02 -5.97
N GLY A 21 -0.19 10.79 -6.43
CA GLY A 21 -1.13 9.88 -5.77
C GLY A 21 -0.64 8.43 -5.81
N GLY A 22 -0.25 7.94 -6.98
CA GLY A 22 0.26 6.58 -7.15
C GLY A 22 1.55 6.33 -6.38
N GLY A 23 2.49 7.29 -6.40
CA GLY A 23 3.71 7.23 -5.59
C GLY A 23 3.41 7.15 -4.08
N TYR A 24 2.48 7.97 -3.59
CA TYR A 24 2.06 7.92 -2.19
C TYR A 24 1.43 6.57 -1.79
N PHE A 25 0.53 6.03 -2.63
CA PHE A 25 -0.07 4.72 -2.39
C PHE A 25 0.95 3.57 -2.43
N MET A 26 1.94 3.64 -3.34
CA MET A 26 3.06 2.69 -3.36
C MET A 26 3.89 2.75 -2.07
N ILE A 27 4.28 3.94 -1.61
CA ILE A 27 5.07 4.07 -0.37
C ILE A 27 4.26 3.58 0.84
N LYS A 28 2.98 3.97 0.93
CA LYS A 28 2.09 3.54 2.02
C LYS A 28 1.87 2.02 2.04
N SER A 29 1.69 1.39 0.88
CA SER A 29 1.52 -0.07 0.81
C SER A 29 2.79 -0.82 1.19
N ARG A 30 3.98 -0.32 0.79
CA ARG A 30 5.26 -0.90 1.22
C ARG A 30 5.47 -0.81 2.73
N THR A 31 5.17 0.34 3.33
CA THR A 31 5.29 0.51 4.80
C THR A 31 4.29 -0.37 5.56
N LEU A 32 3.07 -0.57 5.05
CA LEU A 32 2.11 -1.52 5.62
C LEU A 32 2.60 -2.97 5.51
N ALA A 33 3.15 -3.36 4.36
CA ALA A 33 3.71 -4.69 4.15
C ALA A 33 4.92 -4.97 5.05
N GLU A 34 5.81 -4.00 5.24
CA GLU A 34 6.92 -4.11 6.19
C GLU A 34 6.43 -4.26 7.63
N LYS A 35 5.43 -3.48 8.05
CA LYS A 35 4.82 -3.65 9.38
C LYS A 35 4.24 -5.04 9.57
N GLN A 36 3.58 -5.60 8.56
CA GLN A 36 3.06 -6.96 8.62
C GLN A 36 4.18 -8.01 8.73
N ARG A 37 5.29 -7.83 8.02
CA ARG A 37 6.46 -8.74 8.11
C ARG A 37 7.11 -8.69 9.48
N VAL A 38 7.31 -7.50 10.05
CA VAL A 38 7.88 -7.35 11.40
C VAL A 38 6.94 -7.96 12.44
N ARG A 39 5.63 -7.73 12.31
CA ARG A 39 4.62 -8.37 13.17
C ARG A 39 4.66 -9.90 13.07
N ALA A 40 4.74 -10.44 11.87
CA ALA A 40 4.85 -11.89 11.64
C ALA A 40 6.15 -12.50 12.20
N ALA A 41 7.23 -11.71 12.29
CA ALA A 41 8.50 -12.17 12.85
C ALA A 41 8.57 -12.06 14.39
N GLY A 42 7.82 -11.14 15.00
CA GLY A 42 7.78 -10.94 16.46
C GLY A 42 6.66 -11.70 17.18
N ASP A 43 5.54 -11.93 16.50
CA ASP A 43 4.39 -12.65 17.06
C ASP A 43 4.58 -14.16 16.81
N TYR A 44 5.32 -14.84 17.69
CA TYR A 44 5.12 -16.28 17.89
C TYR A 44 3.68 -16.47 18.36
N SER A 45 2.78 -16.69 17.41
CA SER A 45 1.37 -16.97 17.65
C SER A 45 1.26 -18.30 18.40
N VAL A 46 1.20 -18.24 19.73
CA VAL A 46 0.80 -19.38 20.56
C VAL A 46 -0.69 -19.62 20.31
N THR A 47 -1.00 -20.44 19.32
CA THR A 47 -2.32 -21.05 19.21
C THR A 47 -2.43 -22.04 20.35
N VAL A 48 -3.09 -21.63 21.44
CA VAL A 48 -3.56 -22.56 22.47
C VAL A 48 -4.64 -23.43 21.83
N ASP A 49 -4.23 -24.58 21.31
CA ASP A 49 -5.17 -25.66 21.01
C ASP A 49 -5.76 -26.10 22.35
N ARG A 50 -7.06 -25.88 22.53
CA ARG A 50 -7.79 -26.26 23.74
C ARG A 50 -7.96 -27.78 23.76
N SER A 51 -6.86 -28.50 23.98
CA SER A 51 -6.86 -29.95 24.15
C SER A 51 -7.15 -30.29 25.61
N GLY A 52 -8.41 -30.62 25.89
CA GLY A 52 -8.92 -31.18 27.16
C GLY A 52 -10.19 -30.46 27.61
N GLY A 53 -11.40 -31.03 27.60
CA GLY A 53 -11.80 -32.43 27.73
C GLY A 53 -12.32 -32.67 29.15
N GLY A 54 -13.65 -32.79 29.32
CA GLY A 54 -14.28 -33.28 30.55
C GLY A 54 -15.56 -32.56 30.96
N ILE A 55 -16.71 -33.15 30.59
CA ILE A 55 -17.93 -33.13 31.42
C ILE A 55 -17.76 -34.12 32.57
#